data_AF-A0A496W5P8-F1
#
_entry.id   AF-A0A496W5P8-F1
#
_cell.length_a   1.000
_cell.length_b   1.000
_cell.length_c   1.000
_cell.angle_alpha   90.00
_cell.angle_beta   90.00
_cell.angle_gamma   90.00
#
_symmetry.space_group_name_H-M   'P 1'
#
loop_
_entity.id
_entity.type
_entity.pdbx_description
1 polymer ?
#
loop_
_entity_poly.entity_id
_entity_poly.type
_entity_poly.pdbx_seq_one_letter_code
_entity_poly.pdbx_strand_id
1 'polypeptide(L)'
;KERSRSFLKRLAKTEVFNKVTNLTEHVRMVDREVILRFCAFRIIDSIEKDYAPMETMDAFLTEISRKIDTELTDEQLEQLAKNFEKAMFNAYQLFGEHAFRKWPEGNNKVCPINRALFETWGNALADYDWETLQPHTTAIVKMAREMMLNDNDFLSAISVSTSSPSKVNRRFEKVKQIITDVGL
;
A
#
# COMPACT_ATOMS: atom_id res chain seq x y z
N LYS A 1 23.42 2.44 -5.62
CA LYS A 1 23.27 2.83 -4.21
C LYS A 1 22.75 1.64 -3.41
N GLU A 2 23.25 1.44 -2.19
CA GLU A 2 23.14 0.18 -1.45
C GLU A 2 22.10 0.21 -0.32
N ARG A 3 21.89 1.37 0.33
CA ARG A 3 21.05 1.49 1.53
C ARG A 3 19.57 1.23 1.24
N SER A 4 19.01 1.90 0.23
CA SER A 4 17.64 1.67 -0.25
C SER A 4 17.41 0.22 -0.66
N ARG A 5 18.35 -0.38 -1.41
CA ARG A 5 18.26 -1.79 -1.83
C ARG A 5 18.30 -2.76 -0.65
N SER A 6 19.18 -2.51 0.32
CA SER A 6 19.30 -3.32 1.53
C SER A 6 18.03 -3.23 2.39
N PHE A 7 17.52 -2.01 2.59
CA PHE A 7 16.30 -1.74 3.33
C PHE A 7 15.09 -2.46 2.71
N LEU A 8 14.85 -2.29 1.40
CA LEU A 8 13.74 -2.97 0.71
C LEU A 8 13.89 -4.50 0.74
N LYS A 9 15.13 -5.01 0.65
CA LYS A 9 15.41 -6.45 0.79
C LYS A 9 15.12 -6.96 2.20
N ARG A 10 15.34 -6.15 3.23
CA ARG A 10 14.97 -6.47 4.63
C ARG A 10 13.46 -6.58 4.76
N LEU A 11 12.71 -5.59 4.28
CA LEU A 11 11.24 -5.59 4.36
C LEU A 11 10.61 -6.76 3.60
N ALA A 12 11.13 -7.08 2.41
CA ALA A 12 10.66 -8.19 1.58
C ALA A 12 10.89 -9.58 2.21
N LYS A 13 11.72 -9.69 3.26
CA LYS A 13 12.01 -10.94 3.97
C LYS A 13 11.18 -11.12 5.23
N THR A 14 10.36 -10.14 5.61
CA THR A 14 9.53 -10.25 6.81
C THR A 14 8.46 -11.33 6.61
N GLU A 15 8.19 -12.10 7.65
CA GLU A 15 7.18 -13.17 7.60
C GLU A 15 5.79 -12.61 7.27
N VAL A 16 5.46 -11.44 7.82
CA VAL A 16 4.17 -10.79 7.60
C VAL A 16 3.96 -10.40 6.13
N PHE A 17 5.00 -9.91 5.45
CA PHE A 17 4.93 -9.60 4.03
C PHE A 17 4.77 -10.88 3.19
N ASN A 18 5.55 -11.92 3.48
CA ASN A 18 5.43 -13.21 2.80
C ASN A 18 4.04 -13.82 2.98
N LYS A 19 3.45 -13.70 4.18
CA LYS A 19 2.11 -14.21 4.48
C LYS A 19 1.02 -13.49 3.69
N VAL A 20 1.08 -12.16 3.62
CA VAL A 20 0.11 -11.35 2.85
C VAL A 20 0.25 -11.56 1.35
N THR A 21 1.49 -11.69 0.87
CA THR A 21 1.76 -11.77 -0.56
C THR A 21 1.68 -13.20 -1.11
N ASN A 22 1.84 -14.21 -0.25
CA ASN A 22 1.93 -15.63 -0.60
C ASN A 22 2.96 -15.91 -1.73
N LEU A 23 4.05 -15.14 -1.73
CA LEU A 23 5.14 -15.26 -2.70
C LEU A 23 6.20 -16.19 -2.12
N THR A 24 6.00 -17.49 -2.23
CA THR A 24 6.79 -18.46 -1.46
C THR A 24 8.19 -18.75 -1.98
N GLU A 25 8.57 -18.40 -3.22
CA GLU A 25 9.86 -18.91 -3.74
C GLU A 25 10.73 -17.95 -4.57
N HIS A 26 10.22 -16.79 -5.00
CA HIS A 26 11.04 -15.82 -5.73
C HIS A 26 10.64 -14.41 -5.35
N VAL A 27 11.46 -13.77 -4.50
CA VAL A 27 11.39 -12.33 -4.22
C VAL A 27 11.76 -11.60 -5.51
N ARG A 28 10.77 -11.34 -6.37
CA ARG A 28 10.97 -10.73 -7.68
C ARG A 28 11.17 -9.23 -7.51
N MET A 29 11.73 -8.59 -8.53
CA MET A 29 11.88 -7.13 -8.60
C MET A 29 10.55 -6.38 -8.32
N VAL A 30 9.42 -7.00 -8.67
CA VAL A 30 8.05 -6.52 -8.41
C VAL A 30 7.78 -6.28 -6.93
N ASP A 31 8.38 -7.06 -6.04
CA ASP A 31 8.16 -6.98 -4.59
C ASP A 31 8.81 -5.73 -4.02
N ARG A 32 9.98 -5.37 -4.56
CA ARG A 32 10.67 -4.14 -4.16
C ARG A 32 9.95 -2.91 -4.65
N GLU A 33 9.33 -2.95 -5.83
CA GLU A 33 8.54 -1.82 -6.33
C GLU A 33 7.32 -1.56 -5.44
N VAL A 34 6.56 -2.60 -5.03
CA VAL A 34 5.38 -2.40 -4.17
C VAL A 34 5.75 -1.93 -2.76
N ILE A 35 6.84 -2.45 -2.21
CA ILE A 35 7.38 -1.96 -0.93
C ILE A 35 7.85 -0.51 -1.07
N LEU A 36 8.57 -0.19 -2.14
CA LEU A 36 9.07 1.17 -2.37
C LEU A 36 7.93 2.17 -2.59
N ARG A 37 6.84 1.76 -3.25
CA ARG A 37 5.61 2.57 -3.37
C ARG A 37 4.98 2.84 -2.02
N PHE A 38 4.87 1.82 -1.15
CA PHE A 38 4.43 2.05 0.23
C PHE A 38 5.31 3.09 0.91
N CYS A 39 6.64 2.89 0.87
CA CYS A 39 7.60 3.80 1.48
C CYS A 39 7.49 5.22 0.93
N ALA A 40 7.32 5.35 -0.39
CA ALA A 40 7.21 6.62 -1.09
C ALA A 40 6.08 7.48 -0.52
N PHE A 41 4.87 6.92 -0.43
CA PHE A 41 3.71 7.65 0.09
C PHE A 41 3.75 7.87 1.62
N ARG A 42 4.63 7.18 2.36
CA ARG A 42 4.93 7.49 3.77
C ARG A 42 5.99 8.57 3.96
N ILE A 43 6.82 8.83 2.95
CA ILE A 43 7.96 9.76 3.03
C ILE A 43 7.58 11.18 2.58
N ILE A 44 6.66 11.29 1.61
CA ILE A 44 6.25 12.59 1.06
C ILE A 44 5.32 13.35 2.01
N ASP A 45 5.28 14.68 1.87
CA ASP A 45 4.32 15.53 2.59
C ASP A 45 2.94 15.43 1.93
N SER A 46 2.87 15.55 0.60
CA SER A 46 1.61 15.44 -0.13
C SER A 46 1.79 14.99 -1.58
N ILE A 47 0.72 14.42 -2.13
CA ILE A 47 0.68 13.99 -3.53
C ILE A 47 0.84 15.20 -4.46
N GLU A 48 0.22 16.34 -4.15
CA GLU A 48 0.27 17.56 -4.96
C GLU A 48 1.66 18.18 -5.04
N LYS A 49 2.40 18.16 -3.92
CA LYS A 49 3.71 18.81 -3.82
C LYS A 49 4.82 17.91 -4.31
N ASP A 50 4.77 16.63 -3.96
CA ASP A 50 5.93 15.73 -4.12
C ASP A 50 5.75 14.69 -5.23
N TYR A 51 4.51 14.30 -5.56
CA TYR A 51 4.22 13.31 -6.61
C TYR A 51 3.76 13.94 -7.93
N ALA A 52 2.82 14.87 -7.88
CA ALA A 52 2.21 15.47 -9.07
C ALA A 52 3.21 16.18 -10.00
N PRO A 53 4.30 16.80 -9.52
CA PRO A 53 5.34 17.36 -10.38
C PRO A 53 6.22 16.31 -11.07
N MET A 54 6.15 15.04 -10.66
CA MET A 54 6.97 13.98 -11.23
C MET A 54 6.41 13.51 -12.57
N GLU A 55 7.27 13.38 -13.57
CA GLU A 55 6.87 12.95 -14.92
C GLU A 55 6.24 11.55 -14.93
N THR A 56 6.77 10.65 -14.09
CA THR A 56 6.33 9.26 -14.02
C THR A 56 6.45 8.70 -12.60
N MET A 57 5.75 7.59 -12.35
CA MET A 57 5.93 6.82 -11.12
C MET A 57 7.39 6.33 -10.97
N ASP A 58 8.06 5.96 -12.05
CA ASP A 58 9.45 5.49 -11.97
C ASP A 58 10.42 6.63 -11.61
N ALA A 59 10.20 7.83 -12.14
CA ALA A 59 10.95 9.03 -11.75
C ALA A 59 10.74 9.33 -10.26
N PHE A 60 9.49 9.26 -9.80
CA PHE A 60 9.16 9.42 -8.39
C PHE A 60 9.85 8.37 -7.50
N LEU A 61 9.76 7.09 -7.82
CA LEU A 61 10.40 6.02 -7.03
C LEU A 61 11.94 6.11 -7.06
N THR A 62 12.51 6.63 -8.14
CA THR A 62 13.94 6.94 -8.22
C THR A 62 14.33 8.04 -7.23
N GLU A 63 13.54 9.11 -7.15
CA GLU A 63 13.73 10.20 -6.20
C GLU A 63 13.56 9.72 -4.74
N ILE A 64 12.54 8.89 -4.46
CA ILE A 64 12.37 8.28 -3.14
C ILE A 64 13.54 7.38 -2.76
N SER A 65 14.05 6.58 -3.71
CA SER A 65 15.26 5.78 -3.47
C SER A 65 16.46 6.66 -3.13
N ARG A 66 16.61 7.80 -3.82
CA ARG A 66 17.64 8.81 -3.52
C ARG A 66 17.46 9.34 -2.09
N LYS A 67 16.25 9.72 -1.68
CA LYS A 67 15.94 10.20 -0.32
C LYS A 67 16.27 9.16 0.75
N ILE A 68 15.91 7.90 0.54
CA ILE A 68 16.28 6.80 1.46
C ILE A 68 17.81 6.67 1.57
N ASP A 69 18.53 6.81 0.45
CA ASP A 69 19.98 6.69 0.43
C ASP A 69 20.71 7.88 1.07
N THR A 70 20.14 9.10 1.03
CA THR A 70 20.88 10.33 1.38
C THR A 70 20.27 11.22 2.44
N GLU A 71 18.97 11.12 2.72
CA GLU A 71 18.24 12.07 3.58
C GLU A 71 17.67 11.43 4.84
N LEU A 72 17.20 10.18 4.77
CA LEU A 72 16.57 9.54 5.93
C LEU A 72 17.60 9.12 6.99
N THR A 73 17.31 9.33 8.27
CA THR A 73 18.10 8.75 9.36
C THR A 73 17.78 7.27 9.56
N ASP A 74 18.60 6.56 10.33
CA ASP A 74 18.34 5.15 10.65
C ASP A 74 17.07 5.00 11.51
N GLU A 75 16.78 5.96 12.39
CA GLU A 75 15.54 6.00 13.17
C GLU A 75 14.32 6.17 12.28
N GLN A 76 14.40 7.04 11.27
CA GLN A 76 13.30 7.22 10.30
C GLN A 76 13.07 5.95 9.48
N LEU A 77 14.14 5.27 9.05
CA LEU A 77 14.02 3.99 8.35
C LEU A 77 13.44 2.90 9.25
N GLU A 78 13.81 2.87 10.52
CA GLU A 78 13.28 1.90 11.46
C GLU A 78 11.79 2.17 11.77
N GLN A 79 11.39 3.43 11.90
CA GLN A 79 9.98 3.78 12.00
C GLN A 79 9.19 3.40 10.75
N LEU A 80 9.79 3.59 9.56
CA LEU A 80 9.17 3.19 8.30
C LEU A 80 9.01 1.67 8.20
N ALA A 81 9.98 0.90 8.70
CA ALA A 81 9.89 -0.56 8.79
C ALA A 81 8.78 -1.01 9.73
N LYS A 82 8.66 -0.40 10.93
CA LYS A 82 7.57 -0.68 11.87
C LYS A 82 6.20 -0.39 11.27
N ASN A 83 6.06 0.77 10.61
CA ASN A 83 4.82 1.13 9.92
C ASN A 83 4.47 0.12 8.82
N PHE A 84 5.48 -0.34 8.06
CA PHE A 84 5.30 -1.36 7.04
C PHE A 84 4.81 -2.69 7.63
N GLU A 85 5.47 -3.20 8.66
CA GLU A 85 5.08 -4.46 9.30
C GLU A 85 3.66 -4.38 9.89
N LYS A 86 3.33 -3.25 10.53
CA LYS A 86 1.99 -2.99 11.07
C LYS A 86 0.93 -2.98 9.97
N ALA A 87 1.19 -2.29 8.85
CA ALA A 87 0.28 -2.29 7.71
C ALA A 87 0.07 -3.68 7.12
N MET A 88 1.13 -4.47 6.95
CA MET A 88 1.02 -5.84 6.43
C MET A 88 0.21 -6.72 7.38
N PHE A 89 0.47 -6.60 8.69
CA PHE A 89 -0.27 -7.34 9.72
C PHE A 89 -1.77 -6.99 9.65
N ASN A 90 -2.09 -5.70 9.73
CA ASN A 90 -3.47 -5.21 9.70
C ASN A 90 -4.19 -5.61 8.41
N ALA A 91 -3.53 -5.49 7.26
CA ALA A 91 -4.11 -5.89 5.98
C ALA A 91 -4.42 -7.39 5.93
N TYR A 92 -3.53 -8.23 6.47
CA TYR A 92 -3.80 -9.67 6.58
C TYR A 92 -4.99 -9.95 7.50
N GLN A 93 -5.06 -9.31 8.66
CA GLN A 93 -6.15 -9.54 9.61
C GLN A 93 -7.51 -9.11 9.04
N LEU A 94 -7.55 -7.98 8.31
CA LEU A 94 -8.78 -7.49 7.69
C LEU A 94 -9.20 -8.33 6.48
N PHE A 95 -8.28 -8.59 5.55
CA PHE A 95 -8.63 -9.08 4.21
C PHE A 95 -8.18 -10.52 3.93
N GLY A 96 -7.39 -11.13 4.80
CA GLY A 96 -6.84 -12.47 4.61
C GLY A 96 -6.13 -12.61 3.26
N GLU A 97 -6.47 -13.66 2.52
CA GLU A 97 -5.91 -13.94 1.19
C GLU A 97 -6.25 -12.87 0.14
N HIS A 98 -7.27 -12.03 0.39
CA HIS A 98 -7.66 -10.93 -0.50
C HIS A 98 -6.92 -9.61 -0.23
N ALA A 99 -6.01 -9.58 0.76
CA ALA A 99 -5.21 -8.40 1.05
C ALA A 99 -4.49 -7.88 -0.20
N PHE A 100 -4.66 -6.58 -0.48
CA PHE A 100 -4.09 -5.88 -1.64
C PHE A 100 -4.47 -6.46 -3.01
N ARG A 101 -5.58 -7.19 -3.09
CA ARG A 101 -6.06 -7.81 -4.33
C ARG A 101 -7.47 -7.32 -4.64
N LYS A 102 -7.81 -7.31 -5.92
CA LYS A 102 -9.19 -7.05 -6.33
C LYS A 102 -10.07 -8.20 -5.87
N TRP A 103 -11.31 -7.87 -5.50
CA TRP A 103 -12.30 -8.85 -5.04
C TRP A 103 -13.61 -8.76 -5.84
N PRO A 104 -13.61 -9.23 -7.11
CA PRO A 104 -14.80 -9.21 -7.95
C PRO A 104 -15.87 -10.20 -7.47
N GLU A 105 -17.13 -9.88 -7.77
CA GLU A 105 -18.29 -10.71 -7.42
C GLU A 105 -18.34 -11.98 -8.29
N GLY A 106 -18.80 -13.10 -7.72
CA GLY A 106 -18.99 -14.36 -8.43
C GLY A 106 -17.68 -15.09 -8.83
N ASN A 107 -16.52 -14.56 -8.48
CA ASN A 107 -15.23 -15.18 -8.77
C ASN A 107 -14.48 -15.53 -7.48
N ASN A 108 -14.38 -16.84 -7.21
CA ASN A 108 -13.64 -17.36 -6.06
C ASN A 108 -12.12 -17.40 -6.30
N LYS A 109 -11.63 -16.98 -7.48
CA LYS A 109 -10.20 -16.93 -7.77
C LYS A 109 -9.55 -15.72 -7.11
N VAL A 110 -8.53 -15.97 -6.30
CA VAL A 110 -7.67 -14.94 -5.72
C VAL A 110 -6.94 -14.19 -6.85
N CYS A 111 -7.21 -12.89 -6.98
CA CYS A 111 -6.54 -12.03 -7.96
C CYS A 111 -5.05 -11.83 -7.60
N PRO A 112 -4.19 -11.46 -8.57
CA PRO A 112 -2.82 -11.05 -8.24
C PRO A 112 -2.81 -9.77 -7.40
N ILE A 113 -1.70 -9.54 -6.68
CA ILE A 113 -1.49 -8.31 -5.92
C ILE A 113 -1.59 -7.11 -6.85
N ASN A 114 -2.40 -6.14 -6.44
CA ASN A 114 -2.57 -4.88 -7.14
C ASN A 114 -1.72 -3.81 -6.46
N ARG A 115 -0.77 -3.24 -7.18
CA ARG A 115 0.18 -2.24 -6.64
C ARG A 115 -0.52 -1.01 -6.07
N ALA A 116 -1.61 -0.56 -6.73
CA ALA A 116 -2.38 0.60 -6.27
C ALA A 116 -3.15 0.28 -4.98
N LEU A 117 -3.70 -0.92 -4.83
CA LEU A 117 -4.30 -1.34 -3.56
C LEU A 117 -3.25 -1.51 -2.46
N PHE A 118 -2.07 -2.03 -2.81
CA PHE A 118 -0.95 -2.20 -1.86
C PHE A 118 -0.51 -0.88 -1.25
N GLU A 119 -0.16 0.10 -2.08
CA GLU A 119 0.29 1.40 -1.58
C GLU A 119 -0.83 2.13 -0.85
N THR A 120 -2.08 2.02 -1.29
CA THR A 120 -3.20 2.76 -0.67
C THR A 120 -3.61 2.18 0.68
N TRP A 121 -4.00 0.90 0.72
CA TRP A 121 -4.38 0.25 1.97
C TRP A 121 -3.20 0.11 2.92
N GLY A 122 -2.00 -0.14 2.40
CA GLY A 122 -0.79 -0.20 3.22
C GLY A 122 -0.58 1.12 3.97
N ASN A 123 -0.65 2.26 3.26
CA ASN A 123 -0.47 3.56 3.90
C ASN A 123 -1.56 3.87 4.93
N ALA A 124 -2.84 3.59 4.62
CA ALA A 124 -3.96 3.86 5.54
C ALA A 124 -3.89 3.00 6.81
N LEU A 125 -3.55 1.72 6.68
CA LEU A 125 -3.55 0.78 7.80
C LEU A 125 -2.31 0.89 8.68
N ALA A 126 -1.24 1.53 8.22
CA ALA A 126 -0.03 1.77 9.01
C ALA A 126 -0.25 2.74 10.18
N ASP A 127 -1.33 3.53 10.18
CA ASP A 127 -1.58 4.53 11.23
C ASP A 127 -2.33 3.96 12.45
N TYR A 128 -2.87 2.75 12.34
CA TYR A 128 -3.71 2.14 13.37
C TYR A 128 -3.06 0.91 13.98
N ASP A 129 -3.25 0.71 15.27
CA ASP A 129 -2.98 -0.57 15.92
C ASP A 129 -4.17 -1.51 15.69
N TRP A 130 -3.94 -2.82 15.81
CA TRP A 130 -4.96 -3.80 15.46
C TRP A 130 -6.18 -3.70 16.36
N GLU A 131 -5.98 -3.38 17.63
CA GLU A 131 -7.02 -3.20 18.64
C GLU A 131 -7.99 -2.07 18.25
N THR A 132 -7.52 -1.07 17.51
CA THR A 132 -8.36 0.01 16.97
C THR A 132 -9.16 -0.45 15.75
N LEU A 133 -8.59 -1.29 14.87
CA LEU A 133 -9.26 -1.76 13.66
C LEU A 133 -10.21 -2.93 13.91
N GLN A 134 -9.89 -3.80 14.88
CA GLN A 134 -10.58 -5.06 15.13
C GLN A 134 -12.10 -4.91 15.27
N PRO A 135 -12.65 -3.93 16.01
CA PRO A 135 -14.10 -3.76 16.15
C PRO A 135 -14.80 -3.39 14.83
N HIS A 136 -14.07 -2.80 13.89
CA HIS A 136 -14.60 -2.28 12.62
C HIS A 136 -14.37 -3.23 11.44
N THR A 137 -13.74 -4.38 11.67
CA THR A 137 -13.33 -5.35 10.63
C THR A 137 -14.45 -5.64 9.62
N THR A 138 -15.64 -6.04 10.09
CA THR A 138 -16.77 -6.39 9.23
C THR A 138 -17.21 -5.21 8.37
N ALA A 139 -17.24 -4.00 8.93
CA ALA A 139 -17.66 -2.79 8.23
C ALA A 139 -16.62 -2.38 7.17
N ILE A 140 -15.33 -2.32 7.55
CA ILE A 140 -14.23 -2.00 6.64
C ILE A 140 -14.21 -2.96 5.45
N VAL A 141 -14.28 -4.27 5.72
CA VAL A 141 -14.26 -5.30 4.65
C VAL A 141 -15.47 -5.16 3.74
N LYS A 142 -16.67 -4.96 4.29
CA LYS A 142 -17.89 -4.77 3.50
C LYS A 142 -17.77 -3.54 2.60
N MET A 143 -17.42 -2.39 3.14
CA MET A 143 -17.28 -1.15 2.37
C MET A 143 -16.17 -1.22 1.32
N ALA A 144 -15.04 -1.85 1.65
CA ALA A 144 -13.95 -2.07 0.71
C ALA A 144 -14.39 -2.93 -0.49
N ARG A 145 -15.16 -3.99 -0.23
CA ARG A 145 -15.73 -4.83 -1.30
C ARG A 145 -16.74 -4.07 -2.12
N GLU A 146 -17.69 -3.39 -1.50
CA GLU A 146 -18.71 -2.58 -2.20
C GLU A 146 -18.07 -1.52 -3.11
N MET A 147 -17.03 -0.83 -2.62
CA MET A 147 -16.26 0.12 -3.41
C MET A 147 -15.59 -0.54 -4.63
N MET A 148 -15.02 -1.74 -4.46
CA MET A 148 -14.40 -2.47 -5.58
C MET A 148 -15.41 -3.05 -6.57
N LEU A 149 -16.71 -3.11 -6.23
CA LEU A 149 -17.75 -3.63 -7.13
C LEU A 149 -18.52 -2.53 -7.83
N ASN A 150 -18.81 -1.44 -7.13
CA ASN A 150 -19.81 -0.46 -7.55
C ASN A 150 -19.23 0.92 -7.88
N ASP A 151 -18.00 1.22 -7.45
CA ASP A 151 -17.34 2.50 -7.74
C ASP A 151 -16.44 2.38 -8.97
N ASN A 152 -16.99 2.73 -10.14
CA ASN A 152 -16.28 2.68 -11.42
C ASN A 152 -15.04 3.59 -11.45
N ASP A 153 -15.06 4.72 -10.73
CA ASP A 153 -13.92 5.63 -10.68
C ASP A 153 -12.79 5.02 -9.85
N PHE A 154 -13.13 4.41 -8.70
CA PHE A 154 -12.17 3.68 -7.89
C PHE A 154 -11.58 2.49 -8.66
N LEU A 155 -12.43 1.70 -9.31
CA LEU A 155 -12.01 0.60 -10.17
C LEU A 155 -11.05 1.08 -11.26
N SER A 156 -11.35 2.19 -11.92
CA SER A 156 -10.46 2.82 -12.91
C SER A 156 -9.13 3.26 -12.28
N ALA A 157 -9.16 3.81 -11.07
CA ALA A 157 -7.99 4.29 -10.32
C ALA A 157 -7.03 3.17 -9.90
N ILE A 158 -7.51 1.93 -9.79
CA ILE A 158 -6.68 0.75 -9.47
C ILE A 158 -6.39 -0.17 -10.67
N SER A 159 -6.91 0.14 -11.86
CA SER A 159 -6.83 -0.75 -13.03
C SER A 159 -6.06 -0.19 -14.22
N VAL A 160 -6.22 1.10 -14.52
CA VAL A 160 -5.74 1.71 -15.76
C VAL A 160 -5.04 3.02 -15.44
N SER A 161 -3.89 3.30 -16.06
CA SER A 161 -3.14 4.56 -15.89
C SER A 161 -3.00 4.99 -14.42
N THR A 162 -2.76 4.03 -13.53
CA THR A 162 -2.84 4.23 -12.07
C THR A 162 -1.79 5.20 -11.53
N SER A 163 -0.82 5.59 -12.34
CA SER A 163 0.19 6.60 -12.04
C SER A 163 -0.29 8.05 -12.20
N SER A 164 -1.45 8.34 -12.79
CA SER A 164 -1.89 9.76 -12.86
C SER A 164 -2.17 10.31 -11.45
N PRO A 165 -1.71 11.53 -11.10
CA PRO A 165 -1.91 12.11 -9.76
C PRO A 165 -3.37 12.11 -9.30
N SER A 166 -4.31 12.43 -10.20
CA SER A 166 -5.75 12.39 -9.90
C SER A 166 -6.24 11.01 -9.48
N LYS A 167 -5.76 9.93 -10.11
CA LYS A 167 -6.09 8.56 -9.71
C LYS A 167 -5.41 8.16 -8.40
N VAL A 168 -4.25 8.73 -8.09
CA VAL A 168 -3.58 8.52 -6.79
C VAL A 168 -4.41 9.15 -5.69
N ASN A 169 -4.75 10.42 -5.82
CA ASN A 169 -5.64 11.11 -4.88
C ASN A 169 -6.95 10.36 -4.71
N ARG A 170 -7.62 10.01 -5.81
CA ARG A 170 -8.91 9.31 -5.77
C ARG A 170 -8.88 8.04 -4.94
N ARG A 171 -7.86 7.19 -5.10
CA ARG A 171 -7.80 5.92 -4.34
C ARG A 171 -7.45 6.14 -2.88
N PHE A 172 -6.54 7.07 -2.57
CA PHE A 172 -6.19 7.42 -1.19
C PHE A 172 -7.36 8.06 -0.44
N GLU A 173 -8.07 9.01 -1.08
CA GLU A 173 -9.28 9.62 -0.54
C GLU A 173 -10.36 8.58 -0.24
N LYS A 174 -10.62 7.67 -1.19
CA LYS A 174 -11.66 6.65 -1.04
C LYS A 174 -11.38 5.67 0.09
N VAL A 175 -10.13 5.21 0.21
CA VAL A 175 -9.74 4.34 1.33
C VAL A 175 -9.79 5.10 2.66
N LYS A 176 -9.31 6.34 2.70
CA LYS A 176 -9.42 7.20 3.89
C LYS A 176 -10.88 7.41 4.30
N GLN A 177 -11.76 7.65 3.34
CA GLN A 177 -13.20 7.78 3.58
C GLN A 177 -13.78 6.52 4.23
N ILE A 178 -13.41 5.32 3.78
CA ILE A 178 -13.86 4.07 4.42
C ILE A 178 -13.46 4.02 5.89
N ILE A 179 -12.20 4.39 6.20
CA ILE A 179 -11.71 4.39 7.58
C ILE A 179 -12.47 5.44 8.43
N THR A 180 -12.71 6.63 7.88
CA THR A 180 -13.50 7.67 8.57
C THR A 180 -14.96 7.31 8.77
N ASP A 181 -15.60 6.66 7.79
CA ASP A 181 -17.01 6.26 7.86
C ASP A 181 -17.27 5.19 8.93
N VAL A 182 -16.25 4.39 9.29
CA VAL A 182 -16.33 3.46 10.42
C VAL A 182 -16.00 4.12 11.77
N GLY A 183 -15.62 5.40 11.78
CA GLY A 183 -15.36 6.20 12.98
C GLY A 183 -13.88 6.33 13.37
N LEU A 184 -12.95 6.15 12.43
CA LEU A 184 -11.49 6.17 12.66
C LEU A 184 -10.73 7.28 11.91
#